data_AF-A0A966EY75-F1
#
_entry.id   AF-A0A966EY75-F1
#
_cell.length_a   1.000
_cell.length_b   1.000
_cell.length_c   1.000
_cell.angle_alpha   90.00
_cell.angle_beta   90.00
_cell.angle_gamma   90.00
#
_symmetry.space_group_name_H-M   'P 1'
#
loop_
_entity.id
_entity.type
_entity.pdbx_description
1 polymer ?
#
loop_
_entity_poly.entity_id
_entity_poly.type
_entity_poly.pdbx_seq_one_letter_code
_entity_poly.pdbx_strand_id
1 'polypeptide(L)'
;MNWFNFFKTPITKKKHSFGRGINADISKNEEELFNQAYEAFEKKDILNAYEYFLKSLENYSDGESNNNITITREDKKLTFEIFQGTARISGYITKEYLFAESIMIKKSDAHVAFKRYILERNYQLTYAYYYSDDSYIKLKLYHDNTTMSPHKAFFPLRELALNADFDKEYTKNEFHDIPLEDISHLEPIEEKELRVKYDYMHQWIEELNFKIATLPSNDNAGMQAFIYLCLLFKIDYLLVPRYEMYQKMSKKVTEYFGDENNTTEAKNDELKVYVDELKEMSFEDFSTKFYDAKYTFNPSDRSAYEEINNFINDSLAKIRWYKNNRYNQVIPTIYEYISFNILYSYGVHPAIKELLQIPIEILNPDFFKAFEYPTLYNTKEKTFAKKIIISKIEEIIEPYKKRFKSLEPFGAELNFSSINEFNNSFYLQISNLNFEDVQS
;
A
#
# COMPACT_ATOMS: atom_id res chain seq x y z
N MET A 1 -38.34 -7.37 12.99
CA MET A 1 -37.64 -6.67 11.88
C MET A 1 -37.74 -5.18 12.16
N ASN A 2 -36.61 -4.52 12.40
CA ASN A 2 -36.56 -3.12 12.86
C ASN A 2 -36.59 -2.18 11.65
N TRP A 3 -37.49 -1.20 11.65
CA TRP A 3 -37.75 -0.26 10.54
C TRP A 3 -36.51 0.60 10.19
N PHE A 4 -35.56 0.71 11.13
CA PHE A 4 -34.27 1.40 10.95
C PHE A 4 -33.27 0.71 10.01
N ASN A 5 -33.47 -0.57 9.64
CA ASN A 5 -32.57 -1.25 8.70
C ASN A 5 -32.84 -0.93 7.22
N PHE A 6 -33.91 -0.20 6.89
CA PHE A 6 -34.24 0.17 5.50
C PHE A 6 -33.38 1.33 4.96
N PHE A 7 -32.75 2.11 5.83
CA PHE A 7 -31.90 3.26 5.48
C PHE A 7 -30.41 3.02 5.69
N LYS A 8 -30.01 1.79 6.07
CA LYS A 8 -28.59 1.45 6.02
C LYS A 8 -28.21 1.33 4.55
N THR A 9 -27.48 2.33 4.06
CA THR A 9 -26.69 2.19 2.83
C THR A 9 -25.92 0.88 2.97
N PRO A 10 -26.05 -0.08 2.04
CA PRO A 10 -25.32 -1.33 2.15
C PRO A 10 -23.84 -0.99 2.25
N ILE A 11 -23.24 -1.34 3.38
CA ILE A 11 -21.80 -1.22 3.56
C ILE A 11 -21.20 -1.98 2.40
N THR A 12 -20.49 -1.27 1.53
CA THR A 12 -19.90 -1.89 0.36
C THR A 12 -18.75 -2.73 0.87
N LYS A 13 -18.95 -4.05 0.90
CA LYS A 13 -17.89 -4.99 1.26
C LYS A 13 -16.70 -4.71 0.35
N LYS A 14 -15.52 -4.44 0.92
CA LYS A 14 -14.31 -4.30 0.12
C LYS A 14 -13.99 -5.65 -0.50
N LYS A 15 -14.15 -5.75 -1.81
CA LYS A 15 -13.86 -6.98 -2.57
C LYS A 15 -12.38 -7.11 -2.94
N HIS A 16 -11.68 -5.98 -3.05
CA HIS A 16 -10.30 -5.90 -3.53
C HIS A 16 -9.44 -5.07 -2.57
N SER A 17 -8.17 -5.46 -2.51
CA SER A 17 -7.09 -4.78 -1.81
C SER A 17 -6.44 -3.75 -2.75
N PHE A 18 -6.61 -2.45 -2.49
CA PHE A 18 -6.02 -1.37 -3.30
C PHE A 18 -4.80 -0.74 -2.63
N GLY A 19 -3.77 -0.43 -3.41
CA GLY A 19 -2.52 0.14 -2.91
C GLY A 19 -1.65 -0.87 -2.17
N ARG A 20 -0.41 -0.45 -1.91
CA ARG A 20 0.57 -1.25 -1.17
C ARG A 20 0.41 -1.01 0.34
N GLY A 21 0.51 -2.09 1.10
CA GLY A 21 0.34 -2.10 2.54
C GLY A 21 -0.92 -2.82 2.98
N ILE A 22 -1.17 -2.78 4.28
CA ILE A 22 -2.26 -3.55 4.89
C ILE A 22 -3.57 -2.88 4.49
N ASN A 23 -4.42 -3.63 3.78
CA ASN A 23 -5.78 -3.26 3.40
C ASN A 23 -6.79 -4.01 4.26
N ALA A 24 -6.53 -4.00 5.56
CA ALA A 24 -7.27 -4.74 6.55
C ALA A 24 -7.33 -3.91 7.84
N ASP A 25 -8.37 -4.15 8.61
CA ASP A 25 -8.51 -3.59 9.94
C ASP A 25 -7.50 -4.25 10.88
N ILE A 26 -6.86 -3.45 11.71
CA ILE A 26 -6.10 -3.94 12.87
C ILE A 26 -7.04 -4.55 13.90
N SER A 27 -6.51 -5.39 14.79
CA SER A 27 -7.28 -5.93 15.91
C SER A 27 -7.96 -4.82 16.71
N LYS A 28 -9.27 -4.96 16.97
CA LYS A 28 -10.03 -3.98 17.79
C LYS A 28 -9.46 -3.82 19.20
N ASN A 29 -8.75 -4.85 19.67
CA ASN A 29 -8.15 -4.91 20.99
C ASN A 29 -6.62 -4.83 20.90
N GLU A 30 -6.05 -4.30 19.79
CA GLU A 30 -4.59 -4.21 19.59
C GLU A 30 -3.89 -3.58 20.80
N GLU A 31 -4.36 -2.43 21.28
CA GLU A 31 -3.77 -1.73 22.43
C GLU A 31 -3.84 -2.56 23.72
N GLU A 32 -4.97 -3.24 23.94
CA GLU A 32 -5.14 -4.13 25.10
C GLU A 32 -4.17 -5.32 25.02
N LEU A 33 -4.07 -5.96 23.86
CA LEU A 33 -3.15 -7.07 23.61
C LEU A 33 -1.69 -6.63 23.78
N PHE A 34 -1.35 -5.43 23.33
CA PHE A 34 -0.01 -4.86 23.49
C PHE A 34 0.32 -4.61 24.97
N ASN A 35 -0.63 -4.07 25.74
CA ASN A 35 -0.47 -3.88 27.18
C ASN A 35 -0.35 -5.22 27.92
N GLN A 36 -1.16 -6.22 27.54
CA GLN A 36 -1.06 -7.58 28.08
C GLN A 36 0.27 -8.24 27.77
N ALA A 37 0.81 -8.03 26.56
CA ALA A 37 2.13 -8.51 26.17
C ALA A 37 3.22 -7.92 27.07
N TYR A 38 3.16 -6.62 27.35
CA TYR A 38 4.09 -5.93 28.25
C TYR A 38 4.04 -6.50 29.67
N GLU A 39 2.84 -6.58 30.25
CA GLU A 39 2.66 -7.10 31.61
C GLU A 39 3.13 -8.55 31.77
N ALA A 40 2.84 -9.41 30.77
CA ALA A 40 3.29 -10.80 30.79
C ALA A 40 4.82 -10.88 30.72
N PHE A 41 5.47 -10.03 29.92
CA PHE A 41 6.92 -10.00 29.82
C PHE A 41 7.59 -9.59 31.13
N GLU A 42 7.08 -8.54 31.78
CA GLU A 42 7.56 -8.08 33.10
C GLU A 42 7.43 -9.18 34.17
N LYS A 43 6.37 -10.01 34.09
CA LYS A 43 6.15 -11.18 34.95
C LYS A 43 7.01 -12.39 34.57
N LYS A 44 7.89 -12.28 33.57
CA LYS A 44 8.71 -13.35 32.97
C LYS A 44 7.90 -14.50 32.37
N ASP A 45 6.64 -14.25 32.03
CA ASP A 45 5.78 -15.16 31.29
C ASP A 45 5.96 -14.95 29.78
N ILE A 46 7.14 -15.34 29.31
CA ILE A 46 7.66 -15.00 27.98
C ILE A 46 6.73 -15.49 26.87
N LEU A 47 6.24 -16.72 26.98
CA LEU A 47 5.44 -17.31 25.91
C LEU A 47 4.09 -16.61 25.76
N ASN A 48 3.43 -16.24 26.87
CA ASN A 48 2.20 -15.45 26.81
C ASN A 48 2.45 -14.03 26.33
N ALA A 49 3.57 -13.43 26.73
CA ALA A 49 3.98 -12.11 26.24
C ALA A 49 4.07 -12.05 24.71
N TYR A 50 4.76 -13.03 24.12
CA TYR A 50 4.86 -13.11 22.66
C TYR A 50 3.56 -13.53 21.98
N GLU A 51 2.74 -14.37 22.61
CA GLU A 51 1.45 -14.76 22.07
C GLU A 51 0.49 -13.56 21.95
N TYR A 52 0.39 -12.72 23.00
CA TYR A 52 -0.41 -11.49 22.95
C TYR A 52 0.11 -10.51 21.91
N PHE A 53 1.43 -10.35 21.81
CA PHE A 53 2.06 -9.48 20.82
C PHE A 53 1.81 -9.97 19.38
N LEU A 54 1.98 -11.25 19.09
CA LEU A 54 1.71 -11.78 17.74
C LEU A 54 0.22 -11.68 17.39
N LYS A 55 -0.68 -11.87 18.36
CA LYS A 55 -2.12 -11.63 18.17
C LYS A 55 -2.46 -10.16 17.93
N SER A 56 -1.68 -9.22 18.48
CA SER A 56 -1.90 -7.79 18.23
C SER A 56 -1.58 -7.39 16.78
N LEU A 57 -0.74 -8.16 16.10
CA LEU A 57 -0.36 -7.95 14.69
C LEU A 57 -1.29 -8.66 13.68
N GLU A 58 -2.32 -9.35 14.19
CA GLU A 58 -3.32 -9.98 13.33
C GLU A 58 -4.24 -8.94 12.70
N ASN A 59 -4.50 -9.12 11.41
CA ASN A 59 -5.32 -8.25 10.61
C ASN A 59 -6.67 -8.91 10.30
N TYR A 60 -7.69 -8.09 10.12
CA TYR A 60 -9.08 -8.52 9.98
C TYR A 60 -9.74 -7.87 8.76
N SER A 61 -10.64 -8.59 8.12
CA SER A 61 -11.51 -8.06 7.06
C SER A 61 -12.95 -8.32 7.47
N ASP A 62 -13.76 -7.27 7.57
CA ASP A 62 -15.18 -7.38 7.99
C ASP A 62 -15.36 -8.10 9.35
N GLY A 63 -14.36 -8.00 10.23
CA GLY A 63 -14.35 -8.66 11.54
C GLY A 63 -13.93 -10.14 11.52
N GLU A 64 -13.59 -10.70 10.36
CA GLU A 64 -13.00 -12.04 10.23
C GLU A 64 -11.47 -11.93 10.17
N SER A 65 -10.76 -12.84 10.84
CA SER A 65 -9.29 -12.87 10.77
C SER A 65 -8.82 -13.23 9.36
N ASN A 66 -7.86 -12.46 8.85
CA ASN A 66 -7.19 -12.75 7.59
C ASN A 66 -6.16 -13.89 7.73
N ASN A 67 -5.91 -14.37 8.94
CA ASN A 67 -4.93 -15.40 9.25
C ASN A 67 -3.56 -15.08 8.63
N ASN A 68 -3.16 -13.80 8.67
CA ASN A 68 -1.82 -13.35 8.28
C ASN A 68 -0.75 -13.76 9.30
N ILE A 69 -1.19 -14.13 10.51
CA ILE A 69 -0.36 -14.75 11.54
C ILE A 69 -1.06 -16.02 12.01
N THR A 70 -0.32 -17.12 12.08
CA THR A 70 -0.77 -18.37 12.70
C THR A 70 0.11 -18.68 13.90
N ILE A 71 -0.48 -19.19 14.97
CA ILE A 71 0.23 -19.46 16.22
C ILE A 71 -0.20 -20.82 16.74
N THR A 72 0.75 -21.65 17.16
CA THR A 72 0.47 -22.91 17.86
C THR A 72 1.24 -22.94 19.17
N ARG A 73 0.55 -23.27 20.25
CA ARG A 73 1.11 -23.31 21.61
C ARG A 73 1.31 -24.73 22.08
N GLU A 74 2.53 -25.01 22.52
CA GLU A 74 2.91 -26.20 23.29
C GLU A 74 3.42 -25.77 24.68
N ASP A 75 3.64 -26.73 25.59
CA ASP A 75 4.00 -26.47 26.99
C ASP A 75 5.22 -25.55 27.15
N LYS A 76 6.23 -25.68 26.28
CA LYS A 76 7.52 -24.96 26.39
C LYS A 76 7.88 -24.14 25.15
N LYS A 77 7.00 -24.12 24.16
CA LYS A 77 7.29 -23.57 22.84
C LYS A 77 6.05 -22.94 22.23
N LEU A 78 6.21 -21.75 21.67
CA LEU A 78 5.22 -21.11 20.82
C LEU A 78 5.76 -21.14 19.39
N THR A 79 5.11 -21.83 18.48
CA THR A 79 5.45 -21.76 17.04
C THR A 79 4.54 -20.76 16.36
N PHE A 80 5.05 -20.08 15.34
CA PHE A 80 4.27 -19.12 14.60
C PHE A 80 4.66 -19.07 13.12
N GLU A 81 3.73 -18.62 12.31
CA GLU A 81 4.00 -18.18 10.94
C GLU A 81 3.49 -16.76 10.74
N ILE A 82 4.23 -15.95 9.99
CA ILE A 82 3.82 -14.62 9.54
C ILE A 82 3.86 -14.61 8.01
N PHE A 83 2.81 -14.11 7.39
CA PHE A 83 2.72 -13.94 5.95
C PHE A 83 2.92 -12.47 5.57
N GLN A 84 3.80 -12.25 4.58
CA GLN A 84 4.10 -10.95 4.01
C GLN A 84 4.35 -11.11 2.51
N GLY A 85 3.30 -10.97 1.69
CA GLY A 85 3.42 -11.12 0.24
C GLY A 85 3.97 -12.50 -0.13
N THR A 86 5.08 -12.53 -0.86
CA THR A 86 5.81 -13.76 -1.23
C THR A 86 6.54 -14.43 -0.07
N ALA A 87 6.74 -13.75 1.06
CA ALA A 87 7.44 -14.30 2.21
C ALA A 87 6.50 -15.01 3.19
N ARG A 88 6.90 -16.23 3.55
CA ARG A 88 6.39 -16.95 4.73
C ARG A 88 7.52 -17.01 5.74
N ILE A 89 7.28 -16.40 6.91
CA ILE A 89 8.23 -16.36 8.00
C ILE A 89 7.80 -17.44 8.99
N SER A 90 8.62 -18.47 9.15
CA SER A 90 8.40 -19.53 10.14
C SER A 90 9.28 -19.28 11.35
N GLY A 91 8.72 -19.37 12.54
CA GLY A 91 9.47 -19.11 13.75
C GLY A 91 8.97 -19.84 14.98
N TYR A 92 9.74 -19.72 16.04
CA TYR A 92 9.34 -20.19 17.35
C TYR A 92 9.98 -19.40 18.48
N ILE A 93 9.31 -19.40 19.61
CA ILE A 93 9.72 -18.76 20.86
C ILE A 93 9.79 -19.81 21.95
N THR A 94 10.88 -19.79 22.72
CA THR A 94 11.00 -20.48 24.00
C THR A 94 11.10 -19.46 25.13
N LYS A 95 11.32 -19.90 26.35
CA LYS A 95 11.60 -18.97 27.46
C LYS A 95 12.90 -18.20 27.24
N GLU A 96 13.85 -18.78 26.51
CA GLU A 96 15.21 -18.27 26.37
C GLU A 96 15.42 -17.46 25.10
N TYR A 97 14.78 -17.81 23.98
CA TYR A 97 15.06 -17.13 22.70
C TYR A 97 13.86 -17.05 21.76
N LEU A 98 13.94 -16.10 20.83
CA LEU A 98 13.11 -15.92 19.65
C LEU A 98 13.94 -16.31 18.42
N PHE A 99 13.39 -17.18 17.59
CA PHE A 99 13.95 -17.56 16.29
C PHE A 99 12.89 -17.37 15.20
N ALA A 100 13.30 -16.82 14.05
CA ALA A 100 12.46 -16.76 12.86
C ALA A 100 13.31 -16.83 11.59
N GLU A 101 12.77 -17.45 10.54
CA GLU A 101 13.42 -17.54 9.25
C GLU A 101 12.41 -17.48 8.09
N SER A 102 12.89 -17.09 6.91
CA SER A 102 12.19 -17.20 5.64
C SER A 102 13.09 -17.96 4.66
N ILE A 103 12.53 -18.98 4.00
CA ILE A 103 13.22 -19.70 2.93
C ILE A 103 13.20 -18.83 1.68
N MET A 104 14.38 -18.59 1.10
CA MET A 104 14.51 -17.74 -0.09
C MET A 104 14.59 -18.59 -1.35
N ILE A 105 15.64 -19.42 -1.45
CA ILE A 105 15.92 -20.25 -2.62
C ILE A 105 16.62 -21.55 -2.21
N LYS A 106 16.65 -22.54 -3.11
CA LYS A 106 17.54 -23.70 -2.94
C LYS A 106 18.99 -23.29 -3.11
N LYS A 107 19.86 -23.87 -2.28
CA LYS A 107 21.31 -23.64 -2.32
C LYS A 107 21.94 -24.12 -3.63
N SER A 108 21.38 -25.16 -4.24
CA SER A 108 21.81 -25.69 -5.55
C SER A 108 21.67 -24.67 -6.68
N ASP A 109 20.69 -23.77 -6.58
CA ASP A 109 20.31 -22.86 -7.64
C ASP A 109 21.09 -21.54 -7.54
N ALA A 110 21.79 -21.31 -6.42
CA ALA A 110 22.54 -20.11 -6.15
C ALA A 110 23.87 -20.05 -6.94
N HIS A 111 23.87 -19.34 -8.07
CA HIS A 111 25.09 -19.03 -8.82
C HIS A 111 25.85 -17.80 -8.26
N VAL A 112 27.01 -17.47 -8.84
CA VAL A 112 27.94 -16.46 -8.30
C VAL A 112 27.31 -15.06 -8.19
N ALA A 113 26.56 -14.62 -9.21
CA ALA A 113 25.91 -13.30 -9.18
C ALA A 113 24.89 -13.18 -8.03
N PHE A 114 24.02 -14.18 -7.84
CA PHE A 114 23.08 -14.22 -6.72
C PHE A 114 23.79 -14.21 -5.36
N LYS A 115 24.87 -15.00 -5.22
CA LYS A 115 25.67 -15.04 -3.98
C LYS A 115 26.29 -13.69 -3.64
N ARG A 116 26.72 -12.90 -4.64
CA ARG A 116 27.22 -11.53 -4.41
C ARG A 116 26.11 -10.60 -3.95
N TYR A 117 24.96 -10.65 -4.62
CA TYR A 117 23.79 -9.87 -4.25
C TYR A 117 23.39 -10.09 -2.78
N ILE A 118 23.21 -11.33 -2.33
CA ILE A 118 22.82 -11.59 -0.93
C ILE A 118 23.90 -11.18 0.09
N LEU A 119 25.18 -11.22 -0.29
CA LEU A 119 26.28 -10.73 0.56
C LEU A 119 26.23 -9.22 0.69
N GLU A 120 25.91 -8.48 -0.38
CA GLU A 120 25.70 -7.04 -0.33
C GLU A 120 24.47 -6.68 0.52
N ARG A 121 23.36 -7.41 0.34
CA ARG A 121 22.15 -7.24 1.15
C ARG A 121 22.42 -7.43 2.65
N ASN A 122 23.28 -8.36 3.04
CA ASN A 122 23.69 -8.54 4.44
C ASN A 122 24.27 -7.29 5.09
N TYR A 123 24.95 -6.42 4.35
CA TYR A 123 25.48 -5.16 4.89
C TYR A 123 24.40 -4.08 5.11
N GLN A 124 23.21 -4.29 4.56
CA GLN A 124 22.08 -3.35 4.66
C GLN A 124 21.07 -3.74 5.75
N LEU A 125 21.17 -4.95 6.29
CA LEU A 125 20.26 -5.46 7.31
C LEU A 125 20.79 -5.17 8.73
N THR A 126 19.89 -4.85 9.65
CA THR A 126 20.22 -4.51 11.03
C THR A 126 20.04 -5.68 11.99
N TYR A 127 18.97 -6.46 11.79
CA TYR A 127 18.50 -7.51 12.70
C TYR A 127 18.54 -8.91 12.07
N ALA A 128 18.21 -9.00 10.79
CA ALA A 128 18.21 -10.24 10.03
C ALA A 128 19.50 -10.43 9.25
N TYR A 129 19.80 -11.68 8.86
CA TYR A 129 20.97 -11.99 8.04
C TYR A 129 20.73 -13.23 7.20
N TYR A 130 21.31 -13.23 6.00
CA TYR A 130 21.36 -14.38 5.13
C TYR A 130 22.22 -15.47 5.74
N TYR A 131 21.72 -16.69 5.63
CA TYR A 131 22.36 -17.91 6.08
C TYR A 131 22.04 -19.04 5.11
N SER A 132 22.93 -20.02 5.00
CA SER A 132 22.67 -21.24 4.23
C SER A 132 22.79 -22.46 5.13
N ASP A 133 21.80 -23.34 5.08
CA ASP A 133 21.94 -24.70 5.62
C ASP A 133 22.41 -25.66 4.51
N ASP A 134 22.11 -26.95 4.65
CA ASP A 134 22.48 -27.97 3.66
C ASP A 134 21.67 -27.85 2.35
N SER A 135 20.44 -27.34 2.42
CA SER A 135 19.47 -27.36 1.30
C SER A 135 19.11 -25.98 0.78
N TYR A 136 19.01 -24.97 1.65
CA TYR A 136 18.42 -23.67 1.35
C TYR A 136 19.32 -22.51 1.74
N ILE A 137 19.16 -21.41 1.01
CA ILE A 137 19.55 -20.08 1.46
C ILE A 137 18.31 -19.43 2.07
N LYS A 138 18.48 -18.87 3.27
CA LYS A 138 17.42 -18.32 4.11
C LYS A 138 17.80 -16.95 4.62
N LEU A 139 16.81 -16.15 4.94
CA LEU A 139 16.94 -14.97 5.77
C LEU A 139 16.49 -15.33 7.18
N LYS A 140 17.28 -15.04 8.23
CA LYS A 140 16.95 -15.43 9.61
C LYS A 140 17.25 -14.35 10.64
N LEU A 141 16.59 -14.46 11.78
CA LEU A 141 16.91 -13.75 13.01
C LEU A 141 16.97 -14.73 14.20
N TYR A 142 17.79 -14.39 15.19
CA TYR A 142 17.91 -15.11 16.44
C TYR A 142 18.23 -14.12 17.56
N HIS A 143 17.39 -14.06 18.59
CA HIS A 143 17.57 -13.14 19.71
C HIS A 143 17.26 -13.81 21.04
N ASP A 144 18.01 -13.43 22.08
CA ASP A 144 17.77 -13.89 23.45
C ASP A 144 16.68 -13.04 24.14
N ASN A 145 15.75 -13.71 24.81
CA ASN A 145 14.58 -13.10 25.46
C ASN A 145 14.93 -12.38 26.77
N THR A 146 16.17 -12.42 27.25
CA THR A 146 16.63 -11.57 28.37
C THR A 146 16.53 -10.08 28.05
N THR A 147 16.70 -9.70 26.79
CA THR A 147 16.70 -8.28 26.36
C THR A 147 15.68 -7.98 25.26
N MET A 148 15.26 -9.02 24.52
CA MET A 148 14.26 -8.92 23.47
C MET A 148 12.84 -9.04 24.06
N SER A 149 12.24 -7.90 24.39
CA SER A 149 10.82 -7.83 24.72
C SER A 149 9.97 -7.91 23.45
N PRO A 150 8.69 -8.32 23.53
CA PRO A 150 7.83 -8.41 22.36
C PRO A 150 7.76 -7.10 21.55
N HIS A 151 7.73 -5.94 22.21
CA HIS A 151 7.75 -4.65 21.52
C HIS A 151 9.04 -4.40 20.73
N LYS A 152 10.20 -4.80 21.28
CA LYS A 152 11.47 -4.69 20.56
C LYS A 152 11.53 -5.68 19.41
N ALA A 153 10.86 -6.83 19.51
CA ALA A 153 10.81 -7.85 18.46
C ALA A 153 10.03 -7.38 17.21
N PHE A 154 9.22 -6.33 17.31
CA PHE A 154 8.53 -5.73 16.16
C PHE A 154 9.49 -5.35 15.03
N PHE A 155 10.56 -4.60 15.32
CA PHE A 155 11.48 -4.13 14.27
C PHE A 155 12.27 -5.27 13.60
N PRO A 156 12.85 -6.25 14.33
CA PRO A 156 13.46 -7.44 13.73
C PRO A 156 12.50 -8.27 12.86
N LEU A 157 11.29 -8.55 13.35
CA LEU A 157 10.31 -9.35 12.59
C LEU A 157 9.83 -8.59 11.35
N ARG A 158 9.61 -7.27 11.47
CA ARG A 158 9.27 -6.41 10.34
C ARG A 158 10.39 -6.37 9.31
N GLU A 159 11.64 -6.18 9.72
CA GLU A 159 12.79 -6.18 8.82
C GLU A 159 12.89 -7.52 8.10
N LEU A 160 12.83 -8.64 8.82
CA LEU A 160 12.86 -9.97 8.22
C LEU A 160 11.75 -10.16 7.18
N ALA A 161 10.50 -9.81 7.53
CA ALA A 161 9.36 -10.04 6.67
C ALA A 161 9.38 -9.17 5.41
N LEU A 162 9.62 -7.85 5.56
CA LEU A 162 9.63 -6.92 4.43
C LEU A 162 10.80 -7.20 3.48
N ASN A 163 12.00 -7.49 4.02
CA ASN A 163 13.15 -7.77 3.17
C ASN A 163 13.05 -9.14 2.52
N ALA A 164 12.48 -10.15 3.18
CA ALA A 164 12.23 -11.44 2.54
C ALA A 164 11.24 -11.31 1.36
N ASP A 165 10.17 -10.52 1.51
CA ASP A 165 9.21 -10.29 0.43
C ASP A 165 9.85 -9.54 -0.74
N PHE A 166 10.53 -8.42 -0.42
CA PHE A 166 11.24 -7.61 -1.41
C PHE A 166 12.30 -8.41 -2.17
N ASP A 167 13.15 -9.16 -1.46
CA ASP A 167 14.25 -9.90 -2.08
C ASP A 167 13.72 -11.08 -2.91
N LYS A 168 12.59 -11.71 -2.54
CA LYS A 168 11.95 -12.72 -3.41
C LYS A 168 11.40 -12.09 -4.69
N GLU A 169 10.70 -10.96 -4.60
CA GLU A 169 10.24 -10.26 -5.81
C GLU A 169 11.40 -9.80 -6.69
N TYR A 170 12.47 -9.26 -6.10
CA TYR A 170 13.69 -8.89 -6.80
C TYR A 170 14.35 -10.11 -7.45
N THR A 171 14.42 -11.24 -6.74
CA THR A 171 15.00 -12.48 -7.26
C THR A 171 14.27 -12.94 -8.51
N LYS A 172 12.93 -12.92 -8.48
CA LYS A 172 12.11 -13.30 -9.63
C LYS A 172 12.31 -12.38 -10.84
N ASN A 173 12.67 -11.11 -10.61
CA ASN A 173 12.89 -10.11 -11.64
C ASN A 173 14.32 -10.14 -12.22
N GLU A 174 15.35 -10.29 -11.40
CA GLU A 174 16.75 -10.18 -11.85
C GLU A 174 17.42 -11.53 -12.10
N PHE A 175 16.91 -12.61 -11.51
CA PHE A 175 17.46 -13.97 -11.61
C PHE A 175 16.39 -14.95 -12.09
N HIS A 176 15.95 -14.79 -13.34
CA HIS A 176 14.81 -15.53 -13.92
C HIS A 176 14.94 -17.06 -13.89
N ASP A 177 16.17 -17.59 -13.83
CA ASP A 177 16.48 -19.01 -13.74
C ASP A 177 16.35 -19.57 -12.31
N ILE A 178 16.27 -18.72 -11.30
CA ILE A 178 16.14 -19.12 -9.89
C ILE A 178 14.64 -19.21 -9.52
N PRO A 179 14.14 -20.41 -9.21
CA PRO A 179 12.76 -20.56 -8.75
C PRO A 179 12.61 -20.02 -7.32
N LEU A 180 11.47 -19.37 -7.06
CA LEU A 180 11.11 -18.98 -5.70
C LEU A 180 10.68 -20.21 -4.90
N GLU A 181 11.16 -20.30 -3.68
CA GLU A 181 10.75 -21.34 -2.73
C GLU A 181 9.73 -20.79 -1.73
N ASP A 182 8.93 -21.68 -1.16
CA ASP A 182 8.02 -21.37 -0.04
C ASP A 182 7.03 -20.22 -0.35
N ILE A 183 6.31 -20.38 -1.47
CA ILE A 183 5.30 -19.44 -1.99
C ILE A 183 3.93 -20.10 -2.23
N SER A 184 3.68 -21.27 -1.64
CA SER A 184 2.44 -22.03 -1.87
C SER A 184 1.18 -21.35 -1.29
N HIS A 185 1.35 -20.34 -0.45
CA HIS A 185 0.28 -19.52 0.11
C HIS A 185 -0.18 -18.40 -0.82
N LEU A 186 0.49 -18.17 -1.95
CA LEU A 186 0.08 -17.19 -2.94
C LEU A 186 -1.14 -17.67 -3.71
N GLU A 187 -2.12 -16.80 -3.86
CA GLU A 187 -3.37 -17.11 -4.56
C GLU A 187 -3.36 -16.49 -5.96
N PRO A 188 -3.74 -17.23 -7.02
CA PRO A 188 -3.89 -16.66 -8.35
C PRO A 188 -5.10 -15.72 -8.38
N ILE A 189 -4.97 -14.62 -9.12
CA ILE A 189 -6.11 -13.74 -9.40
C ILE A 189 -6.97 -14.36 -10.51
N GLU A 190 -8.30 -14.27 -10.39
CA GLU A 190 -9.22 -14.75 -11.43
C GLU A 190 -8.95 -14.07 -12.78
N GLU A 191 -8.97 -14.86 -13.87
CA GLU A 191 -8.73 -14.34 -15.23
C GLU A 191 -9.68 -13.19 -15.59
N LYS A 192 -10.94 -13.24 -15.11
CA LYS A 192 -11.92 -12.17 -15.34
C LYS A 192 -11.46 -10.84 -14.73
N GLU A 193 -10.95 -10.87 -13.50
CA GLU A 193 -10.40 -9.67 -12.85
C GLU A 193 -9.15 -9.18 -13.60
N LEU A 194 -8.24 -10.10 -13.97
CA LEU A 194 -7.04 -9.75 -14.73
C LEU A 194 -7.37 -9.08 -16.06
N ARG A 195 -8.39 -9.55 -16.79
CA ARG A 195 -8.84 -8.91 -18.03
C ARG A 195 -9.35 -7.50 -17.80
N VAL A 196 -10.16 -7.28 -16.77
CA VAL A 196 -10.60 -5.92 -16.41
C VAL A 196 -9.40 -5.02 -16.12
N LYS A 197 -8.43 -5.49 -15.32
CA LYS A 197 -7.21 -4.72 -15.01
C LYS A 197 -6.39 -4.40 -16.27
N TYR A 198 -6.22 -5.37 -17.16
CA TYR A 198 -5.50 -5.23 -18.43
C TYR A 198 -6.16 -4.18 -19.34
N ASP A 199 -7.47 -4.32 -19.56
CA ASP A 199 -8.23 -3.44 -20.44
C ASP A 199 -8.17 -1.98 -19.95
N TYR A 200 -8.30 -1.77 -18.64
CA TYR A 200 -8.19 -0.43 -18.04
C TYR A 200 -6.77 0.14 -18.10
N MET A 201 -5.73 -0.68 -17.93
CA MET A 201 -4.35 -0.22 -18.09
C MET A 201 -4.13 0.35 -19.51
N HIS A 202 -4.53 -0.39 -20.55
CA HIS A 202 -4.41 0.08 -21.92
C HIS A 202 -5.29 1.30 -22.19
N GLN A 203 -6.52 1.33 -21.67
CA GLN A 203 -7.37 2.51 -21.79
C GLN A 203 -6.70 3.76 -21.18
N TRP A 204 -6.13 3.66 -19.98
CA TRP A 204 -5.46 4.79 -19.33
C TRP A 204 -4.20 5.24 -20.08
N ILE A 205 -3.47 4.31 -20.70
CA ILE A 205 -2.32 4.63 -21.55
C ILE A 205 -2.77 5.39 -22.81
N GLU A 206 -3.87 4.98 -23.46
CA GLU A 206 -4.41 5.70 -24.61
C GLU A 206 -4.93 7.10 -24.22
N GLU A 207 -5.58 7.23 -23.08
CA GLU A 207 -5.99 8.52 -22.52
C GLU A 207 -4.78 9.42 -22.21
N LEU A 208 -3.69 8.86 -21.66
CA LEU A 208 -2.43 9.56 -21.44
C LEU A 208 -1.86 10.09 -22.77
N ASN A 209 -1.77 9.23 -23.78
CA ASN A 209 -1.22 9.60 -25.10
C ASN A 209 -2.03 10.72 -25.74
N PHE A 210 -3.36 10.65 -25.66
CA PHE A 210 -4.24 11.72 -26.10
C PHE A 210 -3.99 13.03 -25.33
N LYS A 211 -3.92 12.98 -24.00
CA LYS A 211 -3.65 14.17 -23.17
C LYS A 211 -2.33 14.83 -23.57
N ILE A 212 -1.25 14.07 -23.67
CA ILE A 212 0.08 14.58 -24.04
C ILE A 212 0.06 15.23 -25.44
N ALA A 213 -0.59 14.61 -26.42
CA ALA A 213 -0.70 15.15 -27.78
C ALA A 213 -1.45 16.49 -27.85
N THR A 214 -2.34 16.76 -26.88
CA THR A 214 -3.11 18.02 -26.80
C THR A 214 -2.45 19.12 -25.96
N LEU A 215 -1.27 18.85 -25.36
CA LEU A 215 -0.57 19.85 -24.59
C LEU A 215 -0.04 20.98 -25.49
N PRO A 216 -0.02 22.23 -25.00
CA PRO A 216 0.58 23.34 -25.72
C PRO A 216 2.08 23.11 -25.91
N SER A 217 2.64 23.65 -26.99
CA SER A 217 4.02 23.38 -27.41
C SER A 217 5.09 24.04 -26.52
N ASN A 218 4.71 25.02 -25.70
CA ASN A 218 5.62 25.75 -24.81
C ASN A 218 5.53 25.21 -23.38
N ASP A 219 6.69 24.92 -22.78
CA ASP A 219 6.87 24.66 -21.35
C ASP A 219 5.94 23.58 -20.77
N ASN A 220 5.82 22.46 -21.49
CA ASN A 220 4.90 21.37 -21.13
C ASN A 220 5.56 20.23 -20.34
N ALA A 221 6.87 20.29 -20.08
CA ALA A 221 7.59 19.22 -19.38
C ALA A 221 7.01 18.94 -17.99
N GLY A 222 6.68 19.99 -17.23
CA GLY A 222 6.01 19.83 -15.93
C GLY A 222 4.60 19.24 -16.04
N MET A 223 3.85 19.57 -17.10
CA MET A 223 2.52 18.98 -17.33
C MET A 223 2.62 17.50 -17.72
N GLN A 224 3.58 17.14 -18.56
CA GLN A 224 3.84 15.75 -18.93
C GLN A 224 4.25 14.91 -17.71
N ALA A 225 5.10 15.45 -16.85
CA ALA A 225 5.49 14.78 -15.61
C ALA A 225 4.28 14.41 -14.74
N PHE A 226 3.35 15.34 -14.52
CA PHE A 226 2.11 15.05 -13.79
C PHE A 226 1.30 13.94 -14.44
N ILE A 227 1.22 13.91 -15.78
CA ILE A 227 0.45 12.90 -16.51
C ILE A 227 1.10 11.52 -16.38
N TYR A 228 2.42 11.41 -16.61
CA TYR A 228 3.14 10.13 -16.49
C TYR A 228 3.12 9.60 -15.06
N LEU A 229 3.49 10.42 -14.08
CA LEU A 229 3.54 10.00 -12.68
C LEU A 229 2.14 9.64 -12.16
N CYS A 230 1.10 10.39 -12.54
CA CYS A 230 -0.27 10.04 -12.17
C CYS A 230 -0.67 8.68 -12.73
N LEU A 231 -0.31 8.35 -13.98
CA LEU A 231 -0.57 7.02 -14.54
C LEU A 231 0.15 5.92 -13.74
N LEU A 232 1.43 6.09 -13.44
CA LEU A 232 2.20 5.07 -12.71
C LEU A 232 1.64 4.85 -11.30
N PHE A 233 1.36 5.91 -10.55
CA PHE A 233 0.76 5.77 -9.22
C PHE A 233 -0.65 5.19 -9.25
N LYS A 234 -1.42 5.49 -10.30
CA LYS A 234 -2.75 4.91 -10.52
C LYS A 234 -2.65 3.41 -10.81
N ILE A 235 -1.73 2.98 -11.67
CA ILE A 235 -1.46 1.57 -11.94
C ILE A 235 -1.02 0.86 -10.66
N ASP A 236 -0.09 1.46 -9.90
CA ASP A 236 0.38 0.92 -8.64
C ASP A 236 -0.75 0.70 -7.64
N TYR A 237 -1.62 1.69 -7.49
CA TYR A 237 -2.67 1.67 -6.49
C TYR A 237 -3.88 0.81 -6.90
N LEU A 238 -4.37 0.95 -8.14
CA LEU A 238 -5.60 0.28 -8.56
C LEU A 238 -5.38 -1.15 -9.08
N LEU A 239 -4.23 -1.43 -9.70
CA LEU A 239 -3.95 -2.75 -10.26
C LEU A 239 -3.12 -3.59 -9.29
N VAL A 240 -2.23 -2.95 -8.53
CA VAL A 240 -1.30 -3.58 -7.57
C VAL A 240 -0.43 -4.65 -8.23
N PRO A 241 0.35 -4.29 -9.27
CA PRO A 241 1.22 -5.23 -9.96
C PRO A 241 2.33 -5.76 -9.03
N ARG A 242 2.90 -6.91 -9.37
CA ARG A 242 3.93 -7.63 -8.63
C ARG A 242 5.12 -7.94 -9.55
N TYR A 243 6.21 -8.42 -8.95
CA TYR A 243 7.41 -8.85 -9.69
C TYR A 243 7.97 -7.73 -10.57
N GLU A 244 8.44 -8.09 -11.77
CA GLU A 244 9.07 -7.18 -12.74
C GLU A 244 8.28 -5.90 -13.01
N MET A 245 6.94 -5.98 -13.13
CA MET A 245 6.14 -4.80 -13.44
C MET A 245 6.21 -3.79 -12.29
N TYR A 246 6.11 -4.24 -11.03
CA TYR A 246 6.30 -3.35 -9.90
C TYR A 246 7.75 -2.84 -9.78
N GLN A 247 8.73 -3.73 -9.89
CA GLN A 247 10.15 -3.38 -9.70
C GLN A 247 10.61 -2.33 -10.71
N LYS A 248 10.26 -2.50 -12.00
CA LYS A 248 10.56 -1.52 -13.04
C LYS A 248 9.85 -0.19 -12.80
N MET A 249 8.56 -0.21 -12.47
CA MET A 249 7.80 1.01 -12.19
C MET A 249 8.37 1.77 -10.99
N SER A 250 8.62 1.08 -9.87
CA SER A 250 9.18 1.68 -8.67
C SER A 250 10.57 2.27 -8.94
N LYS A 251 11.41 1.58 -9.72
CA LYS A 251 12.72 2.09 -10.14
C LYS A 251 12.60 3.37 -10.95
N LYS A 252 11.70 3.42 -11.94
CA LYS A 252 11.46 4.61 -12.76
C LYS A 252 10.96 5.82 -11.96
N VAL A 253 10.09 5.58 -10.98
CA VAL A 253 9.66 6.62 -10.04
C VAL A 253 10.83 7.13 -9.20
N THR A 254 11.64 6.23 -8.62
CA THR A 254 12.81 6.60 -7.82
C THR A 254 13.83 7.40 -8.63
N GLU A 255 14.14 6.96 -9.86
CA GLU A 255 15.03 7.68 -10.79
C GLU A 255 14.49 9.07 -11.14
N TYR A 256 13.18 9.21 -11.34
CA TYR A 256 12.55 10.51 -11.60
C TYR A 256 12.75 11.50 -10.44
N PHE A 257 12.57 11.06 -9.19
CA PHE A 257 12.73 11.93 -8.02
C PHE A 257 14.17 12.02 -7.50
N GLY A 258 15.10 11.24 -8.04
CA GLY A 258 16.50 11.27 -7.67
C GLY A 258 17.23 12.57 -8.03
N ASP A 259 18.34 12.79 -7.34
CA ASP A 259 19.20 13.98 -7.43
C ASP A 259 20.08 14.01 -8.69
N GLU A 260 19.84 13.13 -9.67
CA GLU A 260 20.54 13.20 -10.95
C GLU A 260 20.23 14.53 -11.64
N ASN A 261 21.26 15.21 -12.15
CA ASN A 261 21.18 16.50 -12.86
C ASN A 261 20.51 16.38 -14.26
N ASN A 262 19.53 15.50 -14.41
CA ASN A 262 18.74 15.31 -15.61
C ASN A 262 17.64 16.37 -15.69
N THR A 263 17.36 16.87 -16.89
CA THR A 263 16.26 17.81 -17.11
C THR A 263 14.91 17.09 -16.95
N THR A 264 13.84 17.85 -16.74
CA THR A 264 12.48 17.27 -16.61
C THR A 264 12.07 16.52 -17.90
N GLU A 265 12.49 17.02 -19.05
CA GLU A 265 12.28 16.39 -20.36
C GLU A 265 12.94 15.01 -20.43
N ALA A 266 14.22 14.91 -20.07
CA ALA A 266 14.93 13.62 -20.07
C ALA A 266 14.29 12.62 -19.10
N LYS A 267 13.87 13.09 -17.92
CA LYS A 267 13.14 12.26 -16.96
C LYS A 267 11.79 11.79 -17.53
N ASN A 268 11.06 12.64 -18.25
CA ASN A 268 9.81 12.27 -18.91
C ASN A 268 10.01 11.26 -20.05
N ASP A 269 11.11 11.37 -20.80
CA ASP A 269 11.43 10.42 -21.87
C ASP A 269 11.65 9.00 -21.32
N GLU A 270 12.31 8.87 -20.16
CA GLU A 270 12.46 7.60 -19.45
C GLU A 270 11.13 7.01 -18.99
N LEU A 271 10.23 7.85 -18.46
CA LEU A 271 8.87 7.41 -18.10
C LEU A 271 8.07 6.97 -19.32
N LYS A 272 8.21 7.70 -20.44
CA LYS A 272 7.56 7.38 -21.70
C LYS A 272 7.97 6.01 -22.23
N VAL A 273 9.28 5.73 -22.25
CA VAL A 273 9.82 4.43 -22.70
C VAL A 273 9.17 3.29 -21.92
N TYR A 274 9.07 3.44 -20.60
CA TYR A 274 8.42 2.43 -19.77
C TYR A 274 6.91 2.32 -20.01
N VAL A 275 6.21 3.44 -20.24
CA VAL A 275 4.78 3.41 -20.62
C VAL A 275 4.56 2.72 -21.97
N ASP A 276 5.46 2.90 -22.93
CA ASP A 276 5.44 2.20 -24.21
C ASP A 276 5.68 0.69 -24.02
N GLU A 277 6.57 0.28 -23.09
CA GLU A 277 6.71 -1.15 -22.72
C GLU A 277 5.41 -1.74 -22.14
N LEU A 278 4.73 -1.00 -21.26
CA LEU A 278 3.43 -1.43 -20.72
C LEU A 278 2.36 -1.54 -21.80
N LYS A 279 2.40 -0.66 -22.81
CA LYS A 279 1.47 -0.66 -23.93
C LYS A 279 1.62 -1.88 -24.85
N GLU A 280 2.84 -2.37 -25.02
CA GLU A 280 3.12 -3.53 -25.88
C GLU A 280 3.01 -4.87 -25.12
N MET A 281 2.77 -4.83 -23.80
CA MET A 281 2.65 -6.03 -22.97
C MET A 281 1.45 -6.89 -23.38
N SER A 282 1.70 -8.17 -23.61
CA SER A 282 0.64 -9.15 -23.89
C SER A 282 -0.19 -9.45 -22.65
N PHE A 283 -1.44 -9.89 -22.83
CA PHE A 283 -2.27 -10.33 -21.70
C PHE A 283 -1.67 -11.53 -20.95
N GLU A 284 -0.98 -12.43 -21.67
CA GLU A 284 -0.31 -13.59 -21.08
C GLU A 284 0.81 -13.14 -20.14
N ASP A 285 1.68 -12.25 -20.61
CA ASP A 285 2.76 -11.69 -19.78
C ASP A 285 2.20 -10.89 -18.60
N PHE A 286 1.20 -10.04 -18.86
CA PHE A 286 0.53 -9.24 -17.84
C PHE A 286 -0.02 -10.11 -16.71
N SER A 287 -0.69 -11.22 -17.05
CA SER A 287 -1.31 -12.11 -16.07
C SER A 287 -0.29 -12.74 -15.11
N THR A 288 0.97 -12.90 -15.52
CA THR A 288 2.05 -13.41 -14.65
C THR A 288 2.52 -12.42 -13.59
N LYS A 289 2.12 -11.14 -13.70
CA LYS A 289 2.57 -10.05 -12.82
C LYS A 289 1.66 -9.82 -11.63
N PHE A 290 0.77 -10.77 -11.32
CA PHE A 290 -0.21 -10.61 -10.25
C PHE A 290 -0.36 -11.88 -9.42
N TYR A 291 -0.59 -11.69 -8.14
CA TYR A 291 -1.02 -12.69 -7.18
C TYR A 291 -1.74 -11.96 -6.03
N ASP A 292 -2.58 -12.67 -5.31
CA ASP A 292 -3.09 -12.24 -4.01
C ASP A 292 -2.33 -12.91 -2.87
N ALA A 293 -2.17 -12.18 -1.77
CA ALA A 293 -1.40 -12.61 -0.62
C ALA A 293 -1.80 -11.88 0.66
N LYS A 294 -1.41 -12.47 1.78
CA LYS A 294 -1.57 -11.88 3.11
C LYS A 294 -0.39 -10.98 3.43
N TYR A 295 -0.68 -9.89 4.13
CA TYR A 295 0.30 -8.90 4.56
C TYR A 295 0.16 -8.61 6.05
N THR A 296 1.29 -8.51 6.74
CA THR A 296 1.34 -8.26 8.19
C THR A 296 1.93 -6.90 8.52
N PHE A 297 2.94 -6.45 7.76
CA PHE A 297 3.61 -5.19 7.97
C PHE A 297 3.40 -4.25 6.78
N ASN A 298 3.15 -2.98 7.10
CA ASN A 298 3.12 -1.94 6.08
C ASN A 298 4.57 -1.63 5.63
N PRO A 299 4.87 -1.64 4.32
CA PRO A 299 6.19 -1.30 3.81
C PRO A 299 6.60 0.15 4.11
N SER A 300 5.64 1.07 4.18
CA SER A 300 5.92 2.49 4.44
C SER A 300 5.85 2.80 5.94
N ASP A 301 6.83 3.55 6.43
CA ASP A 301 6.78 4.11 7.77
C ASP A 301 5.76 5.25 7.85
N ARG A 302 5.16 5.44 9.02
CA ARG A 302 4.12 6.45 9.22
C ARG A 302 4.72 7.84 9.05
N SER A 303 4.22 8.57 8.06
CA SER A 303 4.57 9.97 7.82
C SER A 303 3.84 10.90 8.79
N ALA A 304 4.46 12.03 9.11
CA ALA A 304 3.80 13.05 9.91
C ALA A 304 2.63 13.65 9.12
N TYR A 305 1.52 13.94 9.81
CA TYR A 305 0.35 14.55 9.16
C TYR A 305 0.68 15.93 8.55
N GLU A 306 1.61 16.66 9.15
CA GLU A 306 2.12 17.94 8.62
C GLU A 306 2.78 17.80 7.23
N GLU A 307 3.52 16.72 6.98
CA GLU A 307 4.14 16.47 5.66
C GLU A 307 3.08 16.29 4.57
N ILE A 308 2.00 15.57 4.89
CA ILE A 308 0.86 15.36 3.99
C ILE A 308 0.17 16.71 3.71
N ASN A 309 -0.03 17.52 4.76
CA ASN A 309 -0.64 18.85 4.62
C ASN A 309 0.19 19.79 3.75
N ASN A 310 1.51 19.81 3.96
CA ASN A 310 2.43 20.61 3.15
C ASN A 310 2.35 20.20 1.67
N PHE A 311 2.38 18.89 1.39
CA PHE A 311 2.24 18.37 0.04
C PHE A 311 0.89 18.76 -0.62
N ILE A 312 -0.21 18.65 0.11
CA ILE A 312 -1.54 19.04 -0.38
C ILE A 312 -1.56 20.55 -0.70
N ASN A 313 -1.08 21.38 0.23
CA ASN A 313 -1.09 22.84 0.07
C ASN A 313 -0.24 23.30 -1.12
N ASP A 314 0.95 22.70 -1.29
CA ASP A 314 1.83 22.96 -2.42
C ASP A 314 1.19 22.53 -3.74
N SER A 315 0.52 21.38 -3.76
CA SER A 315 -0.19 20.89 -4.94
C SER A 315 -1.38 21.79 -5.31
N LEU A 316 -2.16 22.26 -4.34
CA LEU A 316 -3.23 23.23 -4.55
C LEU A 316 -2.68 24.59 -5.04
N ALA A 317 -1.50 25.00 -4.58
CA ALA A 317 -0.82 26.18 -5.10
C ALA A 317 -0.43 26.03 -6.58
N LYS A 318 0.09 24.86 -6.97
CA LYS A 318 0.37 24.54 -8.38
C LYS A 318 -0.89 24.58 -9.24
N ILE A 319 -2.00 24.03 -8.75
CA ILE A 319 -3.30 24.12 -9.46
C ILE A 319 -3.73 25.57 -9.67
N ARG A 320 -3.62 26.43 -8.65
CA ARG A 320 -3.90 27.88 -8.78
C ARG A 320 -3.01 28.52 -9.84
N TRP A 321 -1.72 28.16 -9.88
CA TRP A 321 -0.78 28.65 -10.89
C TRP A 321 -1.20 28.23 -12.31
N TYR A 322 -1.50 26.95 -12.56
CA TYR A 322 -1.93 26.48 -13.88
C TYR A 322 -3.25 27.11 -14.32
N LYS A 323 -4.20 27.29 -13.39
CA LYS A 323 -5.47 27.98 -13.64
C LYS A 323 -5.25 29.43 -14.09
N ASN A 324 -4.40 30.17 -13.36
CA ASN A 324 -4.11 31.58 -13.66
C ASN A 324 -3.35 31.75 -14.99
N ASN A 325 -2.53 30.77 -15.37
CA ASN A 325 -1.78 30.76 -16.63
C ASN A 325 -2.54 30.10 -17.80
N ARG A 326 -3.86 29.84 -17.64
CA ARG A 326 -4.74 29.29 -18.68
C ARG A 326 -4.39 27.86 -19.15
N TYR A 327 -3.65 27.11 -18.35
CA TYR A 327 -3.34 25.69 -18.57
C TYR A 327 -4.37 24.80 -17.86
N ASN A 328 -5.65 25.00 -18.15
CA ASN A 328 -6.74 24.32 -17.41
C ASN A 328 -6.80 22.81 -17.66
N GLN A 329 -6.23 22.34 -18.78
CA GLN A 329 -6.28 20.95 -19.21
C GLN A 329 -5.54 19.97 -18.28
N VAL A 330 -4.50 20.42 -17.57
CA VAL A 330 -3.73 19.56 -16.66
C VAL A 330 -4.34 19.47 -15.26
N ILE A 331 -5.21 20.43 -14.89
CA ILE A 331 -5.77 20.55 -13.54
C ILE A 331 -6.47 19.26 -13.06
N PRO A 332 -7.32 18.59 -13.86
CA PRO A 332 -7.94 17.34 -13.44
C PRO A 332 -6.92 16.24 -13.11
N THR A 333 -5.84 16.15 -13.89
CA THR A 333 -4.73 15.20 -13.64
C THR A 333 -4.02 15.53 -12.33
N ILE A 334 -3.82 16.81 -12.00
CA ILE A 334 -3.17 17.18 -10.72
C ILE A 334 -4.07 16.80 -9.54
N TYR A 335 -5.40 16.97 -9.63
CA TYR A 335 -6.30 16.50 -8.58
C TYR A 335 -6.26 14.98 -8.40
N GLU A 336 -6.16 14.20 -9.49
CA GLU A 336 -6.00 12.75 -9.42
C GLU A 336 -4.64 12.36 -8.83
N TYR A 337 -3.58 13.04 -9.27
CA TYR A 337 -2.20 12.86 -8.81
C TYR A 337 -2.05 13.00 -7.30
N ILE A 338 -2.72 13.97 -6.67
CA ILE A 338 -2.58 14.22 -5.22
C ILE A 338 -2.89 12.96 -4.41
N SER A 339 -4.04 12.33 -4.63
CA SER A 339 -4.42 11.13 -3.86
C SER A 339 -3.46 9.97 -4.11
N PHE A 340 -3.17 9.68 -5.38
CA PHE A 340 -2.30 8.56 -5.72
C PHE A 340 -0.85 8.77 -5.24
N ASN A 341 -0.31 9.98 -5.36
CA ASN A 341 1.03 10.28 -4.87
C ASN A 341 1.10 10.18 -3.34
N ILE A 342 0.09 10.67 -2.62
CA ILE A 342 0.05 10.54 -1.15
C ILE A 342 0.07 9.06 -0.75
N LEU A 343 -0.77 8.25 -1.39
CA LEU A 343 -0.92 6.82 -1.09
C LEU A 343 0.29 5.98 -1.50
N TYR A 344 1.08 6.46 -2.46
CA TYR A 344 2.33 5.83 -2.87
C TYR A 344 3.50 6.23 -1.97
N SER A 345 3.65 7.54 -1.69
CA SER A 345 4.88 8.11 -1.12
C SER A 345 4.89 8.16 0.40
N TYR A 346 3.73 8.12 1.07
CA TYR A 346 3.62 8.36 2.51
C TYR A 346 2.93 7.20 3.24
N GLY A 347 3.42 6.86 4.43
CA GLY A 347 2.67 5.99 5.34
C GLY A 347 1.58 6.79 6.04
N VAL A 348 0.38 6.80 5.49
CA VAL A 348 -0.73 7.62 6.01
C VAL A 348 -1.53 6.92 7.11
N HIS A 349 -2.17 7.72 7.97
CA HIS A 349 -3.14 7.21 8.95
C HIS A 349 -4.29 6.46 8.23
N PRO A 350 -4.82 5.34 8.77
CA PRO A 350 -5.88 4.57 8.11
C PRO A 350 -7.10 5.40 7.70
N ALA A 351 -7.55 6.33 8.57
CA ALA A 351 -8.64 7.25 8.21
C ALA A 351 -8.33 8.10 6.96
N ILE A 352 -7.10 8.60 6.81
CA ILE A 352 -6.70 9.39 5.64
C ILE A 352 -6.68 8.50 4.39
N LYS A 353 -6.16 7.27 4.51
CA LYS A 353 -6.17 6.28 3.40
C LYS A 353 -7.57 6.06 2.86
N GLU A 354 -8.53 5.80 3.75
CA GLU A 354 -9.93 5.59 3.40
C GLU A 354 -10.61 6.85 2.85
N LEU A 355 -10.25 8.03 3.36
CA LEU A 355 -10.77 9.28 2.82
C LEU A 355 -10.25 9.52 1.40
N LEU A 356 -8.96 9.32 1.12
CA LEU A 356 -8.36 9.49 -0.21
C LEU A 356 -8.90 8.50 -1.26
N GLN A 357 -9.45 7.37 -0.82
CA GLN A 357 -10.17 6.45 -1.70
C GLN A 357 -11.43 7.09 -2.32
N ILE A 358 -12.06 8.07 -1.66
CA ILE A 358 -13.27 8.75 -2.15
C ILE A 358 -13.03 9.54 -3.46
N PRO A 359 -12.08 10.48 -3.53
CA PRO A 359 -11.77 11.16 -4.79
C PRO A 359 -11.27 10.17 -5.86
N ILE A 360 -10.55 9.11 -5.49
CA ILE A 360 -10.15 8.04 -6.43
C ILE A 360 -11.38 7.39 -7.07
N GLU A 361 -12.38 7.00 -6.29
CA GLU A 361 -13.64 6.41 -6.79
C GLU A 361 -14.45 7.37 -7.66
N ILE A 362 -14.45 8.66 -7.32
CA ILE A 362 -15.14 9.71 -8.07
C ILE A 362 -14.46 9.98 -9.41
N LEU A 363 -13.13 9.95 -9.45
CA LEU A 363 -12.33 10.20 -10.65
C LEU A 363 -12.23 8.97 -11.56
N ASN A 364 -12.47 7.77 -11.03
CA ASN A 364 -12.38 6.49 -11.75
C ASN A 364 -13.69 5.66 -11.73
N PRO A 365 -14.86 6.26 -11.99
CA PRO A 365 -16.15 5.62 -11.69
C PRO A 365 -16.39 4.35 -12.51
N ASP A 366 -15.94 4.31 -13.77
CA ASP A 366 -16.16 3.15 -14.64
C ASP A 366 -15.31 1.94 -14.20
N PHE A 367 -14.08 2.17 -13.73
CA PHE A 367 -13.22 1.12 -13.17
C PHE A 367 -13.87 0.47 -11.95
N PHE A 368 -14.31 1.28 -10.99
CA PHE A 368 -15.00 0.76 -9.79
C PHE A 368 -16.32 0.08 -10.13
N LYS A 369 -17.05 0.61 -11.12
CA LYS A 369 -18.27 -0.02 -11.61
C LYS A 369 -18.01 -1.38 -12.26
N ALA A 370 -16.90 -1.56 -12.97
CA ALA A 370 -16.52 -2.86 -13.54
C ALA A 370 -16.28 -3.93 -12.46
N PHE A 371 -15.87 -3.51 -11.27
CA PHE A 371 -15.77 -4.35 -10.06
C PHE A 371 -17.01 -4.34 -9.17
N GLU A 372 -18.14 -3.84 -9.69
CA GLU A 372 -19.45 -3.80 -9.02
C GLU A 372 -19.49 -2.95 -7.73
N TYR A 373 -18.58 -1.98 -7.58
CA TYR A 373 -18.66 -0.99 -6.52
C TYR A 373 -19.74 0.06 -6.84
N PRO A 374 -20.37 0.67 -5.82
CA PRO A 374 -21.31 1.77 -6.02
C PRO A 374 -20.63 2.97 -6.69
N THR A 375 -21.30 3.53 -7.68
CA THR A 375 -20.81 4.71 -8.40
C THR A 375 -21.04 5.97 -7.56
N LEU A 376 -19.95 6.65 -7.17
CA LEU A 376 -20.02 7.93 -6.44
C LEU A 376 -20.25 9.15 -7.34
N TYR A 377 -19.94 9.02 -8.64
CA TYR A 377 -20.08 10.10 -9.62
C TYR A 377 -20.58 9.57 -10.97
N ASN A 378 -21.67 10.15 -11.47
CA ASN A 378 -22.22 9.82 -12.78
C ASN A 378 -21.60 10.72 -13.85
N THR A 379 -20.77 10.15 -14.72
CA THR A 379 -20.05 10.88 -15.78
C THR A 379 -20.98 11.50 -16.83
N LYS A 380 -22.12 10.85 -17.13
CA LYS A 380 -23.09 11.32 -18.14
C LYS A 380 -23.92 12.50 -17.62
N GLU A 381 -24.43 12.38 -16.40
CA GLU A 381 -25.26 13.41 -15.78
C GLU A 381 -24.44 14.51 -15.10
N LYS A 382 -23.15 14.26 -14.87
CA LYS A 382 -22.23 15.12 -14.11
C LYS A 382 -22.73 15.38 -12.69
N THR A 383 -23.26 14.35 -12.06
CA THR A 383 -23.89 14.41 -10.73
C THR A 383 -23.16 13.53 -9.72
N PHE A 384 -23.12 14.00 -8.48
CA PHE A 384 -22.53 13.27 -7.35
C PHE A 384 -23.60 12.52 -6.56
N ALA A 385 -23.26 11.33 -6.07
CA ALA A 385 -24.03 10.62 -5.06
C ALA A 385 -23.82 11.23 -3.66
N LYS A 386 -24.20 12.51 -3.47
CA LYS A 386 -23.84 13.33 -2.30
C LYS A 386 -24.10 12.65 -0.96
N LYS A 387 -25.28 12.05 -0.78
CA LYS A 387 -25.66 11.37 0.47
C LYS A 387 -24.74 10.20 0.80
N ILE A 388 -24.35 9.43 -0.22
CA ILE A 388 -23.45 8.28 -0.06
C ILE A 388 -22.05 8.77 0.31
N ILE A 389 -21.55 9.81 -0.37
CA ILE A 389 -20.23 10.39 -0.09
C ILE A 389 -20.16 10.93 1.35
N ILE A 390 -21.18 11.67 1.80
CA ILE A 390 -21.25 12.21 3.16
C ILE A 390 -21.28 11.09 4.21
N SER A 391 -22.13 10.09 4.01
CA SER A 391 -22.21 8.91 4.90
C SER A 391 -20.87 8.20 5.01
N LYS A 392 -20.17 8.01 3.88
CA LYS A 392 -18.87 7.33 3.85
C LYS A 392 -17.81 8.11 4.64
N ILE A 393 -17.78 9.44 4.54
CA ILE A 393 -16.84 10.28 5.31
C ILE A 393 -17.13 10.17 6.83
N GLU A 394 -18.40 10.19 7.22
CA GLU A 394 -18.82 10.04 8.61
C GLU A 394 -18.41 8.68 9.17
N GLU A 395 -18.69 7.60 8.44
CA GLU A 395 -18.33 6.23 8.82
C GLU A 395 -16.81 6.03 8.97
N ILE A 396 -16.00 6.71 8.15
CA ILE A 396 -14.53 6.65 8.26
C ILE A 396 -14.01 7.38 9.50
N ILE A 397 -14.61 8.53 9.86
CA ILE A 397 -14.09 9.40 10.92
C ILE A 397 -14.59 8.96 12.30
N GLU A 398 -15.84 8.54 12.42
CA GLU A 398 -16.50 8.25 13.69
C GLU A 398 -15.72 7.29 14.63
N PRO A 399 -15.10 6.19 14.14
CA PRO A 399 -14.32 5.29 14.99
C PRO A 399 -13.15 5.96 15.71
N TYR A 400 -12.60 7.03 15.13
CA TYR A 400 -11.39 7.69 15.62
C TYR A 400 -11.69 8.88 16.56
N LYS A 401 -12.93 9.37 16.63
CA LYS A 401 -13.32 10.53 17.44
C LYS A 401 -13.10 10.35 18.94
N LYS A 402 -13.16 9.12 19.43
CA LYS A 402 -12.85 8.81 20.84
C LYS A 402 -11.41 9.14 21.20
N ARG A 403 -10.50 8.90 20.25
CA ARG A 403 -9.07 9.15 20.39
C ARG A 403 -8.71 10.60 20.04
N PHE A 404 -9.28 11.13 18.97
CA PHE A 404 -9.03 12.50 18.50
C PHE A 404 -10.31 13.35 18.62
N LYS A 405 -10.48 14.05 19.75
CA LYS A 405 -11.73 14.78 20.06
C LYS A 405 -12.05 15.93 19.09
N SER A 406 -11.03 16.51 18.46
CA SER A 406 -11.18 17.60 17.49
C SER A 406 -11.37 17.11 16.06
N LEU A 407 -11.36 15.79 15.84
CA LEU A 407 -11.60 15.19 14.53
C LEU A 407 -13.11 15.18 14.24
N GLU A 408 -13.53 15.90 13.20
CA GLU A 408 -14.95 16.03 12.84
C GLU A 408 -15.19 15.66 11.36
N PRO A 409 -16.33 15.04 11.04
CA PRO A 409 -16.68 14.74 9.65
C PRO A 409 -17.01 16.00 8.86
N PHE A 410 -16.38 16.15 7.69
CA PHE A 410 -16.46 17.36 6.87
C PHE A 410 -17.34 17.21 5.62
N GLY A 411 -18.05 16.09 5.46
CA GLY A 411 -18.76 15.77 4.22
C GLY A 411 -19.79 16.83 3.81
N ALA A 412 -20.45 17.48 4.78
CA ALA A 412 -21.43 18.53 4.55
C ALA A 412 -20.82 19.84 4.00
N GLU A 413 -19.51 20.03 4.16
CA GLU A 413 -18.77 21.24 3.75
C GLU A 413 -18.24 21.15 2.32
N LEU A 414 -18.40 19.99 1.66
CA LEU A 414 -17.87 19.74 0.32
C LEU A 414 -18.67 20.44 -0.78
N ASN A 415 -17.95 20.95 -1.78
CA ASN A 415 -18.52 21.64 -2.92
C ASN A 415 -18.80 20.67 -4.08
N PHE A 416 -20.04 20.21 -4.20
CA PHE A 416 -20.48 19.27 -5.24
C PHE A 416 -20.92 19.94 -6.55
N SER A 417 -20.47 21.16 -6.87
CA SER A 417 -20.87 21.87 -8.09
C SER A 417 -20.18 21.35 -9.36
N SER A 418 -18.95 20.85 -9.24
CA SER A 418 -18.19 20.20 -10.31
C SER A 418 -17.10 19.30 -9.72
N ILE A 419 -16.49 18.43 -10.54
CA ILE A 419 -15.34 17.60 -10.12
C ILE A 419 -14.19 18.46 -9.56
N ASN A 420 -13.85 19.57 -10.21
CA ASN A 420 -12.74 20.42 -9.78
C ASN A 420 -13.04 21.08 -8.43
N GLU A 421 -14.25 21.61 -8.27
CA GLU A 421 -14.67 22.25 -7.01
C GLU A 421 -14.78 21.22 -5.87
N PHE A 422 -15.26 20.01 -6.16
CA PHE A 422 -15.29 18.90 -5.21
C PHE A 422 -13.88 18.57 -4.73
N ASN A 423 -12.95 18.25 -5.63
CA ASN A 423 -11.59 17.89 -5.26
C ASN A 423 -10.87 19.02 -4.52
N ASN A 424 -11.05 20.28 -4.95
CA ASN A 424 -10.48 21.42 -4.25
C ASN A 424 -10.97 21.51 -2.81
N SER A 425 -12.29 21.48 -2.59
CA SER A 425 -12.87 21.52 -1.25
C SER A 425 -12.48 20.28 -0.43
N PHE A 426 -12.42 19.10 -1.04
CA PHE A 426 -12.04 17.85 -0.39
C PHE A 426 -10.62 17.91 0.17
N TYR A 427 -9.63 18.28 -0.66
CA TYR A 427 -8.25 18.35 -0.22
C TYR A 427 -8.01 19.44 0.82
N LEU A 428 -8.71 20.57 0.74
CA LEU A 428 -8.69 21.59 1.80
C LEU A 428 -9.20 21.04 3.13
N GLN A 429 -10.25 20.22 3.11
CA GLN A 429 -10.75 19.58 4.33
C GLN A 429 -9.79 18.53 4.86
N ILE A 430 -9.18 17.71 3.98
CA ILE A 430 -8.13 16.78 4.39
C ILE A 430 -6.98 17.50 5.06
N SER A 431 -6.59 18.69 4.62
CA SER A 431 -5.51 19.47 5.25
C SER A 431 -5.88 20.14 6.58
N ASN A 432 -7.17 20.17 6.92
CA ASN A 432 -7.69 20.82 8.13
C ASN A 432 -8.12 19.82 9.23
N LEU A 433 -7.96 18.51 9.00
CA LEU A 433 -8.25 17.50 10.02
C LEU A 433 -7.33 17.68 11.23
N ASN A 434 -7.83 17.35 12.42
CA ASN A 434 -7.05 17.41 13.64
C ASN A 434 -6.91 16.00 14.24
N PHE A 435 -5.67 15.50 14.26
CA PHE A 435 -5.28 14.20 14.84
C PHE A 435 -4.51 14.36 16.17
N GLU A 436 -4.70 15.47 16.89
CA GLU A 436 -4.11 15.67 18.22
C GLU A 436 -4.79 14.75 19.25
N ASP A 437 -3.98 13.96 19.95
CA ASP A 437 -4.43 12.98 20.94
C ASP A 437 -4.90 13.66 22.23
N VAL A 438 -5.92 13.09 22.87
CA VAL A 438 -6.52 13.61 24.13
C VAL A 438 -5.53 13.59 25.32
N GLN A 439 -4.41 12.89 25.21
CA GLN A 439 -3.38 12.75 26.25
C GLN A 439 -2.10 13.56 25.98
N SER A 440 -2.20 14.66 25.22
CA SER A 440 -1.13 15.68 25.17
C SER A 440 -1.20 16.65 26.34
#